data_AF-A0A0F2Q740-F1
#
_entry.id   AF-A0A0F2Q740-F1
#
_cell.length_a   1.000
_cell.length_b   1.000
_cell.length_c   1.000
_cell.angle_alpha   90.00
_cell.angle_beta   90.00
_cell.angle_gamma   90.00
#
_symmetry.space_group_name_H-M   'P 1'
#
loop_
_entity.id
_entity.type
_entity.pdbx_description
1 polymer ?
#
loop_
_entity_poly.entity_id
_entity_poly.type
_entity_poly.pdbx_seq_one_letter_code
_entity_poly.pdbx_strand_id
1 'polypeptide(L)'
;MTKKVLLSPLDPVHDIGLKMIKRGLNEAGLETKLLPPDTPAEEIIRICMEGSFDTLLLSRTLGYGVAELLARFVDLADAAGLRDNVRIGIGGMAVRPEIAAELGFDAGFGPGTTVEEAVAFVEGREYSPQENEIKKEKVDIASPYTYHYKNQKIGSLLEKITMQIIAWAANKTSPGVERAKLRENDWDYQAFLKKEDDSKFYKHYAQLCDQIPKDFYLKGVMHPKTRELSKDELISLNTYISNMQKQMKVKKLQHTKKLPIVWNQYGTGCPFMDIAHVKASEGWGADGVVHFDPSWGARTEGFLNGNLTHQEDGTVITPNNLYRIHRMLEKSTLWQVRAHRGLNTAETVVLAGKIGADLTKINICYGSLAAGTDPARLTIDAFHAIKYAAKYKMPFDVVTNEELTGVPAYKAFAGMLIVADLAVRLGAKPILQPLFAFSPEVMVSGQMDDNYIDFNAAKIYALRSIVDAPIWPGAPIGFLTQTEDRVQSSLSTALHALLATSLGVDAISIASADEAYSGGPISIPSKIDTLRGVEESFRFLGLAGIKPTEKAQIWQEQMVIGIENVLSQIAEQGDFVQSLYDGVLGSKEEGAFPGRAGYNTVREE
;
A
#
# COMPACT_ATOMS: atom_id res chain seq x y z
N MET A 1 36.95 -35.12 -3.68
CA MET A 1 38.02 -34.12 -3.45
C MET A 1 37.35 -32.78 -3.26
N THR A 2 37.80 -31.97 -2.31
CA THR A 2 37.31 -30.61 -2.12
C THR A 2 37.77 -29.75 -3.30
N LYS A 3 36.84 -29.05 -3.99
CA LYS A 3 37.19 -28.21 -5.13
C LYS A 3 37.97 -26.98 -4.67
N LYS A 4 39.00 -26.60 -5.44
CA LYS A 4 39.83 -25.42 -5.24
C LYS A 4 39.43 -24.29 -6.17
N VAL A 5 39.18 -23.12 -5.61
CA VAL A 5 38.74 -21.92 -6.35
C VAL A 5 39.78 -20.81 -6.23
N LEU A 6 40.24 -20.32 -7.37
CA LEU A 6 41.04 -19.10 -7.46
C LEU A 6 40.10 -17.92 -7.75
N LEU A 7 40.20 -16.85 -6.98
CA LEU A 7 39.46 -15.61 -7.17
C LEU A 7 40.44 -14.50 -7.52
N SER A 8 40.16 -13.72 -8.56
CA SER A 8 41.02 -12.59 -8.93
C SER A 8 40.25 -11.37 -9.43
N PRO A 9 40.42 -10.18 -8.82
CA PRO A 9 39.90 -8.94 -9.37
C PRO A 9 40.73 -8.51 -10.59
N LEU A 10 40.05 -8.13 -11.67
CA LEU A 10 40.65 -7.48 -12.84
C LEU A 10 40.69 -5.95 -12.70
N ASP A 11 40.16 -5.43 -11.58
CA ASP A 11 40.17 -4.01 -11.24
C ASP A 11 41.28 -3.69 -10.23
N PRO A 12 41.78 -2.44 -10.23
CA PRO A 12 42.82 -1.99 -9.31
C PRO A 12 42.38 -1.90 -7.85
N VAL A 13 41.09 -1.71 -7.57
CA VAL A 13 40.60 -1.46 -6.19
C VAL A 13 39.23 -2.08 -5.87
N HIS A 14 38.56 -2.74 -6.83
CA HIS A 14 37.17 -3.19 -6.67
C HIS A 14 37.09 -4.72 -6.48
N ASP A 15 37.48 -5.22 -5.30
CA ASP A 15 37.52 -6.66 -4.98
C ASP A 15 36.46 -7.12 -3.96
N ILE A 16 35.57 -6.22 -3.51
CA ILE A 16 34.63 -6.49 -2.42
C ILE A 16 33.65 -7.62 -2.76
N GLY A 17 33.19 -7.70 -4.00
CA GLY A 17 32.34 -8.79 -4.48
C GLY A 17 33.04 -10.15 -4.34
N LEU A 18 34.31 -10.24 -4.75
CA LEU A 18 35.11 -11.46 -4.61
C LEU A 18 35.39 -11.80 -3.15
N LYS A 19 35.58 -10.81 -2.27
CA LYS A 19 35.70 -11.05 -0.81
C LYS A 19 34.42 -11.67 -0.23
N MET A 20 33.24 -11.20 -0.65
CA MET A 20 31.96 -11.79 -0.24
C MET A 20 31.77 -13.20 -0.78
N ILE A 21 32.04 -13.42 -2.07
CA ILE A 21 31.96 -14.75 -2.70
C ILE A 21 32.95 -15.72 -2.05
N LYS A 22 34.20 -15.30 -1.82
CA LYS A 22 35.22 -16.08 -1.11
C LYS A 22 34.72 -16.56 0.25
N ARG A 23 34.13 -15.65 1.04
CA ARG A 23 33.57 -15.99 2.35
C ARG A 23 32.48 -17.05 2.22
N GLY A 24 31.55 -16.86 1.30
CA GLY A 24 30.46 -17.81 1.06
C GLY A 24 30.93 -19.19 0.59
N LEU A 25 31.90 -19.23 -0.33
CA LEU A 25 32.53 -20.47 -0.78
C LEU A 25 33.25 -21.20 0.38
N ASN A 26 33.94 -20.48 1.25
CA ASN A 26 34.56 -21.06 2.44
C ASN A 26 33.52 -21.61 3.42
N GLU A 27 32.41 -20.91 3.63
CA GLU A 27 31.28 -21.36 4.46
C GLU A 27 30.63 -22.64 3.88
N ALA A 28 30.63 -22.80 2.55
CA ALA A 28 30.23 -24.02 1.85
C ALA A 28 31.29 -25.15 1.88
N GLY A 29 32.43 -24.95 2.55
CA GLY A 29 33.49 -25.95 2.71
C GLY A 29 34.44 -26.07 1.52
N LEU A 30 34.44 -25.11 0.59
CA LEU A 30 35.34 -25.07 -0.57
C LEU A 30 36.67 -24.39 -0.22
N GLU A 31 37.77 -24.82 -0.86
CA GLU A 31 39.08 -24.22 -0.64
C GLU A 31 39.26 -23.02 -1.58
N THR A 32 39.58 -21.83 -1.03
CA THR A 32 39.65 -20.60 -1.83
C THR A 32 40.98 -19.85 -1.67
N LYS A 33 41.48 -19.28 -2.77
CA LYS A 33 42.59 -18.31 -2.79
C LYS A 33 42.13 -17.04 -3.51
N LEU A 34 42.31 -15.88 -2.87
CA LEU A 34 42.02 -14.58 -3.47
C LEU A 34 43.35 -13.87 -3.79
N LEU A 35 43.51 -13.46 -5.04
CA LEU A 35 44.64 -12.66 -5.50
C LEU A 35 44.43 -11.17 -5.21
N PRO A 36 45.51 -10.39 -5.03
CA PRO A 36 45.40 -8.95 -4.84
C PRO A 36 44.87 -8.27 -6.11
N PRO A 37 44.25 -7.08 -5.97
CA PRO A 37 44.03 -6.17 -7.09
C PRO A 37 45.29 -5.90 -7.91
N ASP A 38 45.12 -5.52 -9.16
CA ASP A 38 46.19 -5.28 -10.14
C ASP A 38 47.08 -6.49 -10.48
N THR A 39 46.64 -7.73 -10.19
CA THR A 39 47.35 -8.92 -10.69
C THR A 39 47.20 -9.02 -12.22
N PRO A 40 48.29 -9.05 -13.01
CA PRO A 40 48.22 -9.19 -14.46
C PRO A 40 47.59 -10.51 -14.91
N ALA A 41 46.93 -10.52 -16.07
CA ALA A 41 46.24 -11.70 -16.61
C ALA A 41 47.17 -12.92 -16.73
N GLU A 42 48.39 -12.70 -17.21
CA GLU A 42 49.42 -13.72 -17.38
C GLU A 42 49.83 -14.34 -16.04
N GLU A 43 49.88 -13.54 -14.98
CA GLU A 43 50.18 -14.01 -13.62
C GLU A 43 49.01 -14.79 -13.02
N ILE A 44 47.76 -14.33 -13.23
CA ILE A 44 46.56 -15.05 -12.80
C ILE A 44 46.53 -16.45 -13.42
N ILE A 45 46.75 -16.54 -14.74
CA ILE A 45 46.77 -17.81 -15.48
C ILE A 45 47.87 -18.72 -14.94
N ARG A 46 49.10 -18.21 -14.77
CA ARG A 46 50.22 -18.97 -14.21
C ARG A 46 49.89 -19.55 -12.83
N ILE A 47 49.38 -18.72 -11.90
CA ILE A 47 49.00 -19.16 -10.55
C ILE A 47 47.89 -20.21 -10.60
N CYS A 48 46.93 -20.06 -11.51
CA CYS A 48 45.82 -20.99 -11.67
C CYS A 48 46.32 -22.38 -12.11
N MET A 49 47.25 -22.42 -13.06
CA MET A 49 47.84 -23.67 -13.56
C MET A 49 48.73 -24.35 -12.49
N GLU A 50 49.61 -23.60 -11.84
CA GLU A 50 50.53 -24.12 -10.82
C GLU A 50 49.81 -24.66 -9.58
N GLY A 51 48.69 -24.03 -9.20
CA GLY A 51 47.94 -24.37 -7.99
C GLY A 51 46.93 -25.51 -8.12
N SER A 52 46.77 -26.08 -9.33
CA SER A 52 45.77 -27.11 -9.65
C SER A 52 44.35 -26.71 -9.18
N PHE A 53 43.93 -25.49 -9.53
CA PHE A 53 42.58 -25.00 -9.22
C PHE A 53 41.55 -25.60 -10.18
N ASP A 54 40.35 -25.92 -9.70
CA ASP A 54 39.25 -26.45 -10.52
C ASP A 54 38.41 -25.33 -11.16
N THR A 55 38.42 -24.14 -10.55
CA THR A 55 37.61 -23.00 -10.98
C THR A 55 38.33 -21.68 -10.74
N LEU A 56 38.27 -20.80 -11.74
CA LEU A 56 38.73 -19.42 -11.70
C LEU A 56 37.52 -18.48 -11.72
N LEU A 57 37.35 -17.67 -10.67
CA LEU A 57 36.34 -16.62 -10.59
C LEU A 57 36.99 -15.24 -10.72
N LEU A 58 36.74 -14.60 -11.84
CA LEU A 58 37.21 -13.25 -12.12
C LEU A 58 36.16 -12.22 -11.73
N SER A 59 36.60 -10.99 -11.47
CA SER A 59 35.67 -9.87 -11.30
C SER A 59 36.04 -8.60 -12.04
N ARG A 60 35.03 -7.95 -12.64
CA ARG A 60 35.11 -6.66 -13.31
C ARG A 60 33.94 -5.75 -12.94
N THR A 61 34.26 -4.62 -12.34
CA THR A 61 33.34 -3.57 -11.87
C THR A 61 33.37 -2.35 -12.80
N LEU A 62 34.54 -1.99 -13.32
CA LEU A 62 34.70 -0.80 -14.17
C LEU A 62 34.12 -1.04 -15.58
N GLY A 63 33.29 -0.11 -16.05
CA GLY A 63 32.50 -0.29 -17.27
C GLY A 63 33.19 -0.03 -18.62
N TYR A 64 34.40 0.56 -18.62
CA TYR A 64 35.12 0.87 -19.86
C TYR A 64 36.01 -0.30 -20.29
N GLY A 65 36.08 -0.55 -21.61
CA GLY A 65 36.97 -1.56 -22.23
C GLY A 65 36.68 -3.01 -21.80
N VAL A 66 35.50 -3.29 -21.25
CA VAL A 66 35.17 -4.58 -20.63
C VAL A 66 35.29 -5.72 -21.63
N ALA A 67 34.65 -5.59 -22.80
CA ALA A 67 34.67 -6.65 -23.81
C ALA A 67 36.09 -6.95 -24.32
N GLU A 68 36.89 -5.91 -24.60
CA GLU A 68 38.26 -6.06 -25.09
C GLU A 68 39.17 -6.73 -24.05
N LEU A 69 39.10 -6.30 -22.79
CA LEU A 69 39.90 -6.87 -21.71
C LEU A 69 39.53 -8.33 -21.43
N LEU A 70 38.23 -8.62 -21.39
CA LEU A 70 37.73 -9.97 -21.14
C LEU A 70 38.04 -10.92 -22.31
N ALA A 71 37.87 -10.47 -23.56
CA ALA A 71 38.27 -11.23 -24.75
C ALA A 71 39.75 -11.58 -24.71
N ARG A 72 40.61 -10.58 -24.47
CA ARG A 72 42.07 -10.80 -24.36
C ARG A 72 42.43 -11.78 -23.24
N PHE A 73 41.73 -11.74 -22.11
CA PHE A 73 41.96 -12.70 -21.03
C PHE A 73 41.62 -14.13 -21.48
N VAL A 74 40.47 -14.32 -22.14
CA VAL A 74 40.04 -15.62 -22.63
C VAL A 74 41.01 -16.17 -23.68
N ASP A 75 41.45 -15.34 -24.63
CA ASP A 75 42.44 -15.73 -25.63
C ASP A 75 43.75 -16.20 -24.99
N LEU A 76 44.23 -15.50 -23.95
CA LEU A 76 45.42 -15.88 -23.19
C LEU A 76 45.21 -17.20 -22.43
N ALA A 77 44.05 -17.38 -21.81
CA ALA A 77 43.71 -18.59 -21.06
C ALA A 77 43.61 -19.81 -21.97
N ASP A 78 43.04 -19.63 -23.17
CA ASP A 78 42.93 -20.69 -24.19
C ASP A 78 44.31 -21.04 -24.76
N ALA A 79 45.11 -20.04 -25.14
CA ALA A 79 46.47 -20.23 -25.62
C ALA A 79 47.38 -20.93 -24.60
N ALA A 80 47.13 -20.74 -23.30
CA ALA A 80 47.85 -21.39 -22.21
C ALA A 80 47.33 -22.80 -21.86
N GLY A 81 46.24 -23.28 -22.47
CA GLY A 81 45.60 -24.57 -22.16
C GLY A 81 44.90 -24.61 -20.80
N LEU A 82 44.59 -23.45 -20.19
CA LEU A 82 43.95 -23.37 -18.88
C LEU A 82 42.52 -23.95 -18.94
N ARG A 83 41.83 -23.69 -20.05
CA ARG A 83 40.41 -24.03 -20.25
C ARG A 83 40.12 -25.53 -20.35
N ASP A 84 41.14 -26.34 -20.65
CA ASP A 84 40.99 -27.80 -20.74
C ASP A 84 40.59 -28.43 -19.40
N ASN A 85 40.98 -27.79 -18.30
CA ASN A 85 40.85 -28.36 -16.95
C ASN A 85 40.19 -27.42 -15.94
N VAL A 86 40.03 -26.13 -16.25
CA VAL A 86 39.54 -25.11 -15.31
C VAL A 86 38.31 -24.40 -15.87
N ARG A 87 37.23 -24.37 -15.08
CA ARG A 87 36.06 -23.54 -15.37
C ARG A 87 36.31 -22.09 -15.02
N ILE A 88 35.95 -21.16 -15.90
CA ILE A 88 36.16 -19.72 -15.74
C ILE A 88 34.81 -19.00 -15.66
N GLY A 89 34.52 -18.46 -14.48
CA GLY A 89 33.39 -17.56 -14.25
C GLY A 89 33.84 -16.11 -14.18
N ILE A 90 33.02 -15.18 -14.65
CA ILE A 90 33.27 -13.73 -14.57
C ILE A 90 32.09 -13.03 -13.92
N GLY A 91 32.35 -12.12 -12.97
CA GLY A 91 31.30 -11.38 -12.30
C GLY A 91 31.58 -9.90 -12.07
N GLY A 92 30.55 -9.13 -11.74
CA GLY A 92 30.71 -7.73 -11.32
C GLY A 92 29.76 -6.76 -12.03
N MET A 93 29.84 -5.49 -11.65
CA MET A 93 28.81 -4.51 -12.02
C MET A 93 28.65 -4.30 -13.53
N ALA A 94 29.75 -4.44 -14.27
CA ALA A 94 29.80 -4.27 -15.72
C ALA A 94 29.54 -5.57 -16.50
N VAL A 95 29.34 -6.70 -15.81
CA VAL A 95 29.18 -8.01 -16.42
C VAL A 95 27.69 -8.35 -16.53
N ARG A 96 27.32 -9.02 -17.62
CA ARG A 96 26.01 -9.63 -17.82
C ARG A 96 26.20 -11.07 -18.32
N PRO A 97 25.30 -12.01 -18.01
CA PRO A 97 25.42 -13.41 -18.47
C PRO A 97 25.60 -13.53 -19.99
N GLU A 98 24.93 -12.67 -20.77
CA GLU A 98 24.97 -12.68 -22.23
C GLU A 98 26.38 -12.34 -22.75
N ILE A 99 27.00 -11.27 -22.22
CA ILE A 99 28.37 -10.87 -22.60
C ILE A 99 29.39 -11.93 -22.18
N ALA A 100 29.22 -12.53 -21.00
CA ALA A 100 30.11 -13.60 -20.55
C ALA A 100 30.06 -14.80 -21.49
N ALA A 101 28.86 -15.23 -21.90
CA ALA A 101 28.68 -16.33 -22.83
C ALA A 101 29.25 -16.01 -24.22
N GLU A 102 29.00 -14.80 -24.75
CA GLU A 102 29.54 -14.35 -26.05
C GLU A 102 31.08 -14.36 -26.09
N LEU A 103 31.73 -14.01 -24.97
CA LEU A 103 33.18 -13.97 -24.84
C LEU A 103 33.79 -15.33 -24.46
N GLY A 104 32.96 -16.38 -24.32
CA GLY A 104 33.41 -17.74 -24.05
C GLY A 104 33.66 -18.07 -22.58
N PHE A 105 33.15 -17.31 -21.62
CA PHE A 105 33.17 -17.72 -20.20
C PHE A 105 32.16 -18.84 -19.93
N ASP A 106 32.43 -19.69 -18.93
CA ASP A 106 31.52 -20.78 -18.55
C ASP A 106 30.31 -20.29 -17.76
N ALA A 107 30.42 -19.12 -17.10
CA ALA A 107 29.31 -18.43 -16.46
C ALA A 107 29.58 -16.92 -16.30
N GLY A 108 28.51 -16.13 -16.36
CA GLY A 108 28.52 -14.69 -16.09
C GLY A 108 27.64 -14.33 -14.90
N PHE A 109 28.17 -13.53 -13.98
CA PHE A 109 27.51 -13.12 -12.74
C PHE A 109 27.30 -11.59 -12.71
N GLY A 110 26.06 -11.17 -12.97
CA GLY A 110 25.71 -9.74 -13.01
C GLY A 110 25.50 -9.10 -11.63
N PRO A 111 25.13 -7.80 -11.60
CA PRO A 111 24.69 -7.14 -10.37
C PRO A 111 23.55 -7.90 -9.69
N GLY A 112 23.73 -8.24 -8.41
CA GLY A 112 22.72 -8.95 -7.62
C GLY A 112 22.86 -10.48 -7.59
N THR A 113 23.87 -11.06 -8.25
CA THR A 113 24.21 -12.49 -8.11
C THR A 113 24.37 -12.86 -6.63
N THR A 114 23.77 -13.98 -6.25
CA THR A 114 23.85 -14.49 -4.87
C THR A 114 25.10 -15.34 -4.66
N VAL A 115 25.56 -15.46 -3.40
CA VAL A 115 26.64 -16.39 -3.04
C VAL A 115 26.31 -17.82 -3.50
N GLU A 116 25.06 -18.23 -3.29
CA GLU A 116 24.57 -19.57 -3.62
C GLU A 116 24.64 -19.87 -5.12
N GLU A 117 24.40 -18.89 -5.97
CA GLU A 117 24.55 -19.01 -7.42
C GLU A 117 26.02 -19.25 -7.83
N ALA A 118 26.97 -18.57 -7.18
CA ALA A 118 28.40 -18.82 -7.40
C ALA A 118 28.84 -20.19 -6.85
N VAL A 119 28.32 -20.61 -5.69
CA VAL A 119 28.56 -21.96 -5.13
C VAL A 119 28.04 -23.04 -6.09
N ALA A 120 26.82 -22.87 -6.62
CA ALA A 120 26.22 -23.80 -7.57
C ALA A 120 27.09 -24.02 -8.81
N PHE A 121 27.60 -22.93 -9.37
CA PHE A 121 28.53 -22.98 -10.50
C PHE A 121 29.83 -23.74 -10.19
N VAL A 122 30.47 -23.43 -9.06
CA VAL A 122 31.69 -24.12 -8.63
C VAL A 122 31.43 -25.61 -8.44
N GLU A 123 30.32 -25.98 -7.80
CA GLU A 123 29.94 -27.36 -7.57
C GLU A 123 29.51 -28.09 -8.85
N GLY A 124 29.11 -27.36 -9.89
CA GLY A 124 28.60 -27.92 -11.14
C GLY A 124 27.17 -28.46 -11.02
N ARG A 125 26.40 -27.89 -10.09
CA ARG A 125 24.97 -28.13 -9.95
C ARG A 125 24.19 -27.01 -10.61
N GLU A 126 23.00 -27.33 -11.08
CA GLU A 126 22.07 -26.32 -11.59
C GLU A 126 21.62 -25.42 -10.43
N TYR A 127 21.73 -24.11 -10.60
CA TYR A 127 21.24 -23.15 -9.60
C TYR A 127 19.70 -23.17 -9.61
N SER A 128 19.09 -23.58 -8.50
CA SER A 128 17.65 -23.47 -8.29
C SER A 128 17.33 -22.23 -7.46
N PRO A 129 16.67 -21.20 -8.00
CA PRO A 129 16.28 -20.01 -7.24
C PRO A 129 15.25 -20.29 -6.13
N GLN A 130 14.67 -21.50 -6.10
CA GLN A 130 13.51 -21.82 -5.25
C GLN A 130 13.79 -21.78 -3.74
N GLU A 131 15.05 -21.91 -3.31
CA GLU A 131 15.39 -21.89 -1.88
C GLU A 131 15.28 -20.49 -1.23
N ASN A 132 15.17 -19.42 -2.02
CA ASN A 132 15.07 -18.04 -1.52
C ASN A 132 13.72 -17.35 -1.84
N GLU A 133 12.66 -18.10 -2.17
CA GLU A 133 11.34 -17.49 -2.41
C GLU A 133 10.76 -16.88 -1.13
N ILE A 134 10.61 -15.56 -1.13
CA ILE A 134 9.92 -14.83 -0.06
C ILE A 134 8.44 -15.19 -0.11
N LYS A 135 7.97 -15.93 0.90
CA LYS A 135 6.55 -16.17 1.14
C LYS A 135 6.02 -15.14 2.11
N LYS A 136 5.05 -14.35 1.65
CA LYS A 136 4.26 -13.45 2.49
C LYS A 136 2.95 -14.12 2.92
N GLU A 137 2.44 -13.68 4.05
CA GLU A 137 1.12 -14.05 4.56
C GLU A 137 0.34 -12.77 4.86
N LYS A 138 -1.00 -12.85 4.78
CA LYS A 138 -1.87 -11.72 5.16
C LYS A 138 -1.70 -11.42 6.64
N VAL A 139 -1.46 -10.16 6.96
CA VAL A 139 -1.30 -9.68 8.34
C VAL A 139 -2.66 -9.21 8.86
N ASP A 140 -3.12 -9.75 9.99
CA ASP A 140 -4.25 -9.19 10.71
C ASP A 140 -3.77 -8.04 11.60
N ILE A 141 -3.84 -6.83 11.03
CA ILE A 141 -3.40 -5.56 11.65
C ILE A 141 -4.15 -5.28 12.97
N ALA A 142 -5.41 -5.70 13.07
CA ALA A 142 -6.28 -5.35 14.18
C ALA A 142 -6.30 -6.40 15.30
N SER A 143 -5.86 -7.63 15.03
CA SER A 143 -5.82 -8.73 16.02
C SER A 143 -5.04 -8.45 17.32
N PRO A 144 -3.91 -7.70 17.32
CA PRO A 144 -3.12 -7.54 18.54
C PRO A 144 -3.72 -6.58 19.56
N TYR A 145 -4.77 -5.82 19.19
CA TYR A 145 -5.23 -4.66 19.94
C TYR A 145 -6.52 -4.94 20.72
N THR A 146 -6.59 -4.39 21.93
CA THR A 146 -7.72 -4.60 22.86
C THR A 146 -8.79 -3.51 22.78
N TYR A 147 -8.46 -2.36 22.19
CA TYR A 147 -9.29 -1.15 22.21
C TYR A 147 -9.58 -0.62 23.61
N HIS A 148 -8.75 -0.99 24.60
CA HIS A 148 -8.87 -0.45 25.96
C HIS A 148 -8.48 1.03 26.01
N TYR A 149 -9.33 1.85 26.64
CA TYR A 149 -9.03 3.25 26.89
C TYR A 149 -8.05 3.43 28.05
N LYS A 150 -6.91 4.05 27.77
CA LYS A 150 -5.94 4.48 28.77
C LYS A 150 -6.36 5.81 29.41
N ASN A 151 -6.96 6.71 28.63
CA ASN A 151 -7.59 7.92 29.14
C ASN A 151 -9.07 7.64 29.46
N GLN A 152 -9.38 7.44 30.75
CA GLN A 152 -10.72 7.09 31.21
C GLN A 152 -11.76 8.19 30.94
N LYS A 153 -11.37 9.46 31.08
CA LYS A 153 -12.29 10.59 30.88
C LYS A 153 -12.74 10.67 29.41
N ILE A 154 -11.80 10.58 28.47
CA ILE A 154 -12.12 10.51 27.04
C ILE A 154 -12.95 9.26 26.73
N GLY A 155 -12.61 8.11 27.31
CA GLY A 155 -13.40 6.87 27.15
C GLY A 155 -14.87 7.03 27.56
N SER A 156 -15.14 7.66 28.71
CA SER A 156 -16.51 7.91 29.18
C SER A 156 -17.27 8.93 28.31
N LEU A 157 -16.59 9.93 27.77
CA LEU A 157 -17.20 10.89 26.84
C LEU A 157 -17.59 10.20 25.52
N LEU A 158 -16.67 9.40 24.96
CA LEU A 158 -16.91 8.62 23.76
C LEU A 158 -18.09 7.67 23.93
N GLU A 159 -18.15 6.96 25.06
CA GLU A 159 -19.29 6.10 25.42
C GLU A 159 -20.61 6.86 25.36
N LYS A 160 -20.68 8.03 26.00
CA LYS A 160 -21.90 8.83 26.03
C LYS A 160 -22.33 9.24 24.61
N ILE A 161 -21.39 9.70 23.78
CA ILE A 161 -21.67 10.15 22.42
C ILE A 161 -22.10 8.98 21.52
N THR A 162 -21.41 7.86 21.58
CA THR A 162 -21.72 6.72 20.69
C THR A 162 -23.03 6.04 21.06
N MET A 163 -23.39 6.01 22.34
CA MET A 163 -24.73 5.59 22.76
C MET A 163 -25.83 6.51 22.24
N GLN A 164 -25.58 7.83 22.13
CA GLN A 164 -26.51 8.75 21.46
C GLN A 164 -26.65 8.41 19.97
N ILE A 165 -25.55 8.13 19.27
CA ILE A 165 -25.58 7.75 17.85
C ILE A 165 -26.36 6.45 17.65
N ILE A 166 -26.09 5.43 18.47
CA ILE A 166 -26.79 4.13 18.41
C ILE A 166 -28.30 4.33 18.64
N ALA A 167 -28.68 5.10 19.67
CA ALA A 167 -30.08 5.40 19.95
C ALA A 167 -30.75 6.19 18.82
N TRP A 168 -30.06 7.19 18.27
CA TRP A 168 -30.55 8.00 17.15
C TRP A 168 -30.76 7.18 15.88
N ALA A 169 -29.85 6.25 15.59
CA ALA A 169 -29.87 5.41 14.39
C ALA A 169 -30.84 4.21 14.47
N ALA A 170 -31.25 3.81 15.68
CA ALA A 170 -31.95 2.54 15.92
C ALA A 170 -33.25 2.34 15.11
N ASN A 171 -33.98 3.42 14.82
CA ASN A 171 -35.25 3.39 14.10
C ASN A 171 -35.21 4.16 12.77
N LYS A 172 -34.03 4.30 12.16
CA LYS A 172 -33.86 5.10 10.94
C LYS A 172 -33.27 4.28 9.80
N THR A 173 -33.60 4.70 8.59
CA THR A 173 -33.06 4.13 7.36
C THR A 173 -32.78 5.23 6.33
N SER A 174 -32.16 4.85 5.23
CA SER A 174 -31.87 5.70 4.07
C SER A 174 -31.96 4.87 2.78
N PRO A 175 -32.00 5.51 1.60
CA PRO A 175 -31.89 4.81 0.33
C PRO A 175 -30.62 3.95 0.22
N GLY A 176 -29.48 4.42 0.75
CA GLY A 176 -28.23 3.67 0.76
C GLY A 176 -28.31 2.41 1.62
N VAL A 177 -28.97 2.50 2.77
CA VAL A 177 -29.23 1.35 3.66
C VAL A 177 -30.20 0.37 3.02
N GLU A 178 -31.26 0.84 2.36
CA GLU A 178 -32.21 -0.02 1.65
C GLU A 178 -31.54 -0.78 0.51
N ARG A 179 -30.69 -0.13 -0.29
CA ARG A 179 -29.89 -0.81 -1.31
C ARG A 179 -28.91 -1.81 -0.70
N ALA A 180 -28.28 -1.49 0.42
CA ALA A 180 -27.41 -2.43 1.13
C ALA A 180 -28.20 -3.66 1.63
N LYS A 181 -29.39 -3.48 2.20
CA LYS A 181 -30.30 -4.56 2.62
C LYS A 181 -30.73 -5.43 1.43
N LEU A 182 -31.12 -4.81 0.32
CA LEU A 182 -31.48 -5.50 -0.92
C LEU A 182 -30.29 -6.32 -1.46
N ARG A 183 -29.11 -5.72 -1.54
CA ARG A 183 -27.86 -6.38 -1.96
C ARG A 183 -27.46 -7.52 -1.01
N GLU A 184 -27.70 -7.35 0.29
CA GLU A 184 -27.39 -8.36 1.29
C GLU A 184 -28.27 -9.59 1.14
N ASN A 185 -29.57 -9.39 1.03
CA ASN A 185 -30.57 -10.47 1.11
C ASN A 185 -30.80 -11.16 -0.23
N ASP A 186 -30.81 -10.39 -1.33
CA ASP A 186 -31.35 -10.87 -2.61
C ASP A 186 -30.27 -11.07 -3.67
N TRP A 187 -29.09 -10.43 -3.54
CA TRP A 187 -27.98 -10.63 -4.47
C TRP A 187 -27.08 -11.79 -4.03
N ASP A 188 -27.14 -12.90 -4.76
CA ASP A 188 -26.34 -14.10 -4.52
C ASP A 188 -25.03 -14.06 -5.33
N TYR A 189 -23.91 -14.02 -4.60
CA TYR A 189 -22.58 -14.03 -5.19
C TYR A 189 -22.27 -15.34 -5.96
N GLN A 190 -22.75 -16.50 -5.50
CA GLN A 190 -22.54 -17.76 -6.20
C GLN A 190 -23.33 -17.83 -7.50
N ALA A 191 -24.57 -17.32 -7.51
CA ALA A 191 -25.37 -17.17 -8.72
C ALA A 191 -24.69 -16.19 -9.71
N PHE A 192 -24.15 -15.07 -9.21
CA PHE A 192 -23.36 -14.13 -10.00
C PHE A 192 -22.13 -14.79 -10.67
N LEU A 193 -21.37 -15.61 -9.94
CA LEU A 193 -20.21 -16.32 -10.49
C LEU A 193 -20.60 -17.30 -11.61
N LYS A 194 -21.77 -17.93 -11.49
CA LYS A 194 -22.33 -18.83 -12.50
C LYS A 194 -23.03 -18.11 -13.66
N LYS A 195 -23.14 -16.78 -13.59
CA LYS A 195 -23.85 -15.93 -14.57
C LYS A 195 -25.32 -16.32 -14.71
N GLU A 196 -25.96 -16.67 -13.60
CA GLU A 196 -27.40 -16.94 -13.56
C GLU A 196 -28.21 -15.65 -13.79
N ASP A 197 -29.46 -15.78 -14.23
CA ASP A 197 -30.34 -14.63 -14.46
C ASP A 197 -30.75 -13.98 -13.13
N ASP A 198 -30.38 -12.72 -12.97
CA ASP A 198 -30.69 -11.90 -11.80
C ASP A 198 -31.55 -10.68 -12.17
N SER A 199 -32.30 -10.78 -13.27
CA SER A 199 -33.13 -9.70 -13.80
C SER A 199 -34.19 -9.19 -12.82
N LYS A 200 -34.71 -10.06 -11.94
CA LYS A 200 -35.68 -9.68 -10.90
C LYS A 200 -35.05 -8.75 -9.87
N PHE A 201 -33.85 -9.09 -9.40
CA PHE A 201 -33.08 -8.28 -8.48
C PHE A 201 -32.83 -6.89 -9.09
N TYR A 202 -32.30 -6.82 -10.32
CA TYR A 202 -31.93 -5.53 -10.92
C TYR A 202 -33.13 -4.63 -11.26
N LYS A 203 -34.31 -5.20 -11.51
CA LYS A 203 -35.56 -4.43 -11.65
C LYS A 203 -35.96 -3.73 -10.35
N HIS A 204 -35.84 -4.41 -9.21
CA HIS A 204 -36.11 -3.81 -7.90
C HIS A 204 -35.01 -2.81 -7.55
N TYR A 205 -33.74 -3.19 -7.75
CA TYR A 205 -32.58 -2.34 -7.48
C TYR A 205 -32.65 -0.98 -8.20
N ALA A 206 -33.06 -0.97 -9.47
CA ALA A 206 -33.19 0.27 -10.26
C ALA A 206 -34.22 1.27 -9.70
N GLN A 207 -35.17 0.83 -8.85
CA GLN A 207 -36.15 1.72 -8.21
C GLN A 207 -35.55 2.51 -7.05
N LEU A 208 -34.46 2.01 -6.46
CA LEU A 208 -33.73 2.61 -5.34
C LEU A 208 -32.51 3.44 -5.78
N CYS A 209 -32.29 3.56 -7.09
CA CYS A 209 -31.15 4.23 -7.68
C CYS A 209 -31.50 5.59 -8.28
N ASP A 210 -30.48 6.43 -8.44
CA ASP A 210 -30.54 7.65 -9.23
C ASP A 210 -30.74 7.35 -10.72
N GLN A 211 -31.01 8.41 -11.49
CA GLN A 211 -31.33 8.32 -12.90
C GLN A 211 -30.26 7.58 -13.74
N ILE A 212 -28.97 7.73 -13.42
CA ILE A 212 -27.88 7.10 -14.17
C ILE A 212 -27.91 5.56 -14.04
N PRO A 213 -27.80 4.94 -12.84
CA PRO A 213 -27.93 3.48 -12.74
C PRO A 213 -29.32 2.99 -13.14
N LYS A 214 -30.38 3.75 -12.88
CA LYS A 214 -31.74 3.41 -13.30
C LYS A 214 -31.87 3.27 -14.81
N ASP A 215 -31.36 4.22 -15.57
CA ASP A 215 -31.38 4.17 -17.04
C ASP A 215 -30.47 3.08 -17.59
N PHE A 216 -29.36 2.79 -16.92
CA PHE A 216 -28.52 1.64 -17.25
C PHE A 216 -29.31 0.33 -17.16
N TYR A 217 -29.99 0.06 -16.05
CA TYR A 217 -30.72 -1.20 -15.87
C TYR A 217 -32.03 -1.28 -16.67
N LEU A 218 -32.74 -0.17 -16.83
CA LEU A 218 -34.07 -0.16 -17.48
C LEU A 218 -34.01 0.09 -19.00
N LYS A 219 -32.98 0.80 -19.48
CA LYS A 219 -32.86 1.23 -20.88
C LYS A 219 -31.55 0.83 -21.55
N GLY A 220 -30.58 0.28 -20.82
CA GLY A 220 -29.25 -0.03 -21.34
C GLY A 220 -28.39 1.20 -21.62
N VAL A 221 -28.73 2.36 -21.05
CA VAL A 221 -27.99 3.62 -21.28
C VAL A 221 -26.83 3.72 -20.30
N MET A 222 -25.61 3.80 -20.83
CA MET A 222 -24.39 3.95 -20.03
C MET A 222 -24.14 5.40 -19.61
N HIS A 223 -23.37 5.56 -18.54
CA HIS A 223 -22.77 6.86 -18.21
C HIS A 223 -21.89 7.34 -19.40
N PRO A 224 -21.95 8.63 -19.82
CA PRO A 224 -21.32 9.09 -21.07
C PRO A 224 -19.81 8.86 -21.18
N LYS A 225 -19.11 8.80 -20.04
CA LYS A 225 -17.65 8.60 -19.96
C LYS A 225 -17.27 7.16 -19.59
N THR A 226 -18.22 6.23 -19.68
CA THR A 226 -18.05 4.83 -19.27
C THR A 226 -18.44 3.94 -20.44
N ARG A 227 -17.64 2.91 -20.69
CA ARG A 227 -17.96 1.88 -21.69
C ARG A 227 -17.67 0.50 -21.14
N GLU A 228 -18.25 -0.50 -21.79
CA GLU A 228 -17.87 -1.89 -21.53
C GLU A 228 -16.52 -2.22 -22.18
N LEU A 229 -15.74 -3.06 -21.51
CA LEU A 229 -14.55 -3.68 -22.08
C LEU A 229 -14.94 -4.69 -23.17
N SER A 230 -14.23 -4.66 -24.28
CA SER A 230 -14.45 -5.58 -25.39
C SER A 230 -14.03 -7.00 -25.02
N LYS A 231 -14.51 -7.99 -25.79
CA LYS A 231 -14.10 -9.39 -25.61
C LYS A 231 -12.60 -9.57 -25.80
N ASP A 232 -12.01 -8.88 -26.76
CA ASP A 232 -10.57 -8.96 -27.04
C ASP A 232 -9.76 -8.37 -25.89
N GLU A 233 -10.17 -7.23 -25.33
CA GLU A 233 -9.53 -6.63 -24.13
C GLU A 233 -9.56 -7.61 -22.95
N LEU A 234 -10.68 -8.30 -22.74
CA LEU A 234 -10.81 -9.29 -21.68
C LEU A 234 -9.94 -10.54 -21.91
N ILE A 235 -9.79 -10.99 -23.15
CA ILE A 235 -8.91 -12.11 -23.51
C ILE A 235 -7.45 -11.70 -23.29
N SER A 236 -7.04 -10.54 -23.80
CA SER A 236 -5.70 -10.00 -23.62
C SER A 236 -5.32 -9.82 -22.15
N LEU A 237 -6.26 -9.36 -21.32
CA LEU A 237 -6.06 -9.25 -19.87
C LEU A 237 -5.75 -10.61 -19.24
N ASN A 238 -6.56 -11.63 -19.54
CA ASN A 238 -6.35 -12.97 -18.99
C ASN A 238 -4.99 -13.54 -19.43
N THR A 239 -4.59 -13.33 -20.68
CA THR A 239 -3.28 -13.76 -21.18
C THR A 239 -2.14 -13.05 -20.44
N TYR A 240 -2.21 -11.72 -20.31
CA TYR A 240 -1.23 -10.90 -19.57
C TYR A 240 -1.04 -11.40 -18.13
N ILE A 241 -2.15 -11.62 -17.42
CA ILE A 241 -2.15 -12.13 -16.05
C ILE A 241 -1.49 -13.51 -15.98
N SER A 242 -1.87 -14.43 -16.88
CA SER A 242 -1.36 -15.80 -16.86
C SER A 242 0.15 -15.88 -17.07
N ASN A 243 0.70 -14.93 -17.83
CA ASN A 243 2.14 -14.80 -18.04
C ASN A 243 2.81 -14.17 -16.81
N MET A 244 2.22 -13.13 -16.22
CA MET A 244 2.75 -12.48 -15.03
C MET A 244 2.78 -13.39 -13.81
N GLN A 245 1.72 -14.15 -13.53
CA GLN A 245 1.69 -15.07 -12.39
C GLN A 245 2.76 -16.17 -12.46
N LYS A 246 3.22 -16.55 -13.66
CA LYS A 246 4.29 -17.54 -13.84
C LYS A 246 5.70 -16.97 -13.59
N GLN A 247 5.86 -15.66 -13.72
CA GLN A 247 7.18 -15.00 -13.75
C GLN A 247 7.42 -14.10 -12.54
N MET A 248 6.34 -13.55 -11.95
CA MET A 248 6.43 -12.57 -10.89
C MET A 248 6.91 -13.22 -9.60
N LYS A 249 7.97 -12.65 -9.03
CA LYS A 249 8.46 -13.00 -7.68
C LYS A 249 8.01 -11.93 -6.71
N VAL A 250 7.45 -12.35 -5.58
CA VAL A 250 7.06 -11.43 -4.50
C VAL A 250 8.31 -10.97 -3.75
N LYS A 251 8.43 -9.67 -3.52
CA LYS A 251 9.49 -9.05 -2.70
C LYS A 251 8.93 -8.61 -1.36
N LYS A 252 9.79 -8.29 -0.39
CA LYS A 252 9.38 -7.68 0.88
C LYS A 252 10.09 -6.34 1.04
N LEU A 253 9.34 -5.29 1.38
CA LEU A 253 9.90 -3.97 1.65
C LEU A 253 10.58 -3.90 3.02
N GLN A 254 10.00 -4.55 4.03
CA GLN A 254 10.53 -4.48 5.38
C GLN A 254 11.83 -5.27 5.53
N HIS A 255 12.77 -4.71 6.30
CA HIS A 255 14.09 -5.28 6.55
C HIS A 255 14.18 -5.97 7.93
N THR A 256 14.70 -5.28 8.96
CA THR A 256 14.84 -5.87 10.32
C THR A 256 13.53 -5.81 11.11
N LYS A 257 12.84 -4.67 11.09
CA LYS A 257 11.50 -4.52 11.67
C LYS A 257 10.49 -5.18 10.73
N LYS A 258 9.39 -5.73 11.28
CA LYS A 258 8.32 -6.36 10.49
C LYS A 258 7.20 -5.40 10.08
N LEU A 259 7.07 -4.27 10.78
CA LEU A 259 6.07 -3.24 10.58
C LEU A 259 6.77 -1.90 10.28
N PRO A 260 6.09 -0.96 9.61
CA PRO A 260 4.70 -1.02 9.13
C PRO A 260 4.55 -1.88 7.86
N ILE A 261 3.36 -2.43 7.65
CA ILE A 261 2.98 -2.95 6.34
C ILE A 261 2.69 -1.78 5.38
N VAL A 262 2.97 -1.96 4.09
CA VAL A 262 2.90 -0.86 3.10
C VAL A 262 1.75 -1.08 2.12
N TRP A 263 0.92 -0.05 2.00
CA TRP A 263 -0.24 -0.03 1.12
C TRP A 263 -0.07 0.93 -0.05
N ASN A 264 -0.47 0.50 -1.24
CA ASN A 264 -0.53 1.34 -2.44
C ASN A 264 -1.97 1.60 -2.87
N GLN A 265 -2.20 2.80 -3.41
CA GLN A 265 -3.47 3.16 -4.01
C GLN A 265 -3.46 2.84 -5.52
N TYR A 266 -4.65 2.52 -6.04
CA TYR A 266 -4.94 2.40 -7.47
C TYR A 266 -6.37 2.90 -7.75
N GLY A 267 -6.63 3.29 -8.99
CA GLY A 267 -7.93 3.81 -9.44
C GLY A 267 -7.79 4.55 -10.75
N THR A 268 -7.39 3.83 -11.79
CA THR A 268 -7.01 4.40 -13.09
C THR A 268 -8.19 4.67 -14.03
N GLY A 269 -9.42 4.28 -13.66
CA GLY A 269 -10.54 4.24 -14.60
C GLY A 269 -10.66 2.92 -15.33
N CYS A 270 -9.56 2.18 -15.47
CA CYS A 270 -9.49 0.98 -16.27
C CYS A 270 -9.07 -0.23 -15.42
N PRO A 271 -9.96 -1.24 -15.22
CA PRO A 271 -9.62 -2.44 -14.46
C PRO A 271 -8.38 -3.18 -14.97
N PHE A 272 -8.07 -3.09 -16.27
CA PHE A 272 -6.85 -3.65 -16.84
C PHE A 272 -5.60 -2.97 -16.26
N MET A 273 -5.58 -1.64 -16.28
CA MET A 273 -4.46 -0.84 -15.78
C MET A 273 -4.33 -0.97 -14.27
N ASP A 274 -5.45 -1.03 -13.56
CA ASP A 274 -5.44 -1.30 -12.12
C ASP A 274 -4.76 -2.63 -11.78
N ILE A 275 -5.09 -3.71 -12.50
CA ILE A 275 -4.45 -5.01 -12.30
C ILE A 275 -2.94 -4.93 -12.58
N ALA A 276 -2.52 -4.19 -13.62
CA ALA A 276 -1.10 -3.95 -13.87
C ALA A 276 -0.41 -3.17 -12.74
N HIS A 277 -1.05 -2.13 -12.18
CA HIS A 277 -0.53 -1.38 -11.04
C HIS A 277 -0.48 -2.21 -9.75
N VAL A 278 -1.47 -3.07 -9.53
CA VAL A 278 -1.50 -4.00 -8.41
C VAL A 278 -0.34 -4.99 -8.55
N LYS A 279 -0.17 -5.62 -9.72
CA LYS A 279 0.94 -6.55 -9.96
C LYS A 279 2.31 -5.91 -9.82
N ALA A 280 2.47 -4.67 -10.29
CA ALA A 280 3.68 -3.89 -10.03
C ALA A 280 3.89 -3.66 -8.53
N SER A 281 2.85 -3.29 -7.79
CA SER A 281 2.94 -3.09 -6.34
C SER A 281 3.36 -4.37 -5.60
N GLU A 282 2.78 -5.51 -5.98
CA GLU A 282 3.10 -6.84 -5.41
C GLU A 282 4.53 -7.28 -5.72
N GLY A 283 4.95 -7.18 -6.99
CA GLY A 283 6.31 -7.55 -7.42
C GLY A 283 7.41 -6.67 -6.82
N TRP A 284 7.05 -5.48 -6.34
CA TRP A 284 7.95 -4.57 -5.62
C TRP A 284 7.68 -4.50 -4.12
N GLY A 285 6.85 -5.42 -3.61
CA GLY A 285 6.79 -5.75 -2.19
C GLY A 285 5.83 -4.96 -1.34
N ALA A 286 4.85 -4.27 -1.92
CA ALA A 286 3.68 -3.80 -1.17
C ALA A 286 2.95 -4.99 -0.49
N ASP A 287 2.28 -4.72 0.61
CA ASP A 287 1.54 -5.71 1.41
C ASP A 287 0.03 -5.62 1.17
N GLY A 288 -0.45 -4.46 0.72
CA GLY A 288 -1.85 -4.28 0.39
C GLY A 288 -2.11 -3.21 -0.67
N VAL A 289 -3.32 -3.26 -1.23
CA VAL A 289 -3.78 -2.33 -2.26
C VAL A 289 -5.17 -1.77 -1.96
N VAL A 290 -5.38 -0.50 -2.29
CA VAL A 290 -6.62 0.23 -2.00
C VAL A 290 -7.33 0.61 -3.30
N HIS A 291 -8.60 0.19 -3.41
CA HIS A 291 -9.45 0.53 -4.55
C HIS A 291 -10.04 1.94 -4.43
N PHE A 292 -9.91 2.73 -5.49
CA PHE A 292 -10.57 4.04 -5.62
C PHE A 292 -11.66 4.00 -6.67
N ASP A 293 -12.87 4.35 -6.25
CA ASP A 293 -14.03 4.63 -7.10
C ASP A 293 -13.97 6.07 -7.64
N PRO A 294 -14.54 6.37 -8.82
CA PRO A 294 -14.61 7.72 -9.35
C PRO A 294 -15.27 8.70 -8.39
N SER A 295 -14.85 9.97 -8.49
CA SER A 295 -15.41 11.09 -7.74
C SER A 295 -16.93 11.15 -7.78
N TRP A 296 -17.55 10.83 -8.93
CA TRP A 296 -19.00 10.85 -9.12
C TRP A 296 -19.72 9.69 -8.43
N GLY A 297 -19.09 8.51 -8.28
CA GLY A 297 -19.73 7.31 -7.73
C GLY A 297 -20.16 7.48 -6.27
N ALA A 298 -19.43 8.28 -5.50
CA ALA A 298 -19.83 8.67 -4.15
C ALA A 298 -21.08 9.58 -4.12
N ARG A 299 -21.44 10.24 -5.22
CA ARG A 299 -22.54 11.22 -5.30
C ARG A 299 -23.76 10.71 -6.04
N THR A 300 -23.74 9.48 -6.54
CA THR A 300 -24.84 8.86 -7.29
C THR A 300 -25.39 7.69 -6.50
N GLU A 301 -26.70 7.63 -6.30
CA GLU A 301 -27.36 6.52 -5.62
C GLU A 301 -27.34 5.27 -6.52
N GLY A 302 -26.59 4.24 -6.11
CA GLY A 302 -26.53 2.94 -6.76
C GLY A 302 -25.32 2.74 -7.69
N PHE A 303 -25.03 1.47 -7.96
CA PHE A 303 -23.91 0.99 -8.77
C PHE A 303 -24.36 0.53 -10.16
N LEU A 304 -23.41 0.51 -11.08
CA LEU A 304 -23.57 -0.11 -12.40
C LEU A 304 -23.18 -1.60 -12.35
N ASN A 305 -23.45 -2.32 -13.43
CA ASN A 305 -23.02 -3.71 -13.62
C ASN A 305 -22.14 -3.87 -14.86
N GLY A 306 -21.40 -4.99 -14.96
CA GLY A 306 -20.58 -5.30 -16.13
C GLY A 306 -19.12 -4.87 -16.00
N ASN A 307 -18.33 -5.21 -17.03
CA ASN A 307 -16.88 -4.98 -17.06
C ASN A 307 -16.61 -3.58 -17.60
N LEU A 308 -16.59 -2.59 -16.72
CA LEU A 308 -16.63 -1.19 -17.12
C LEU A 308 -15.26 -0.53 -17.03
N THR A 309 -14.95 0.29 -18.03
CA THR A 309 -13.84 1.23 -18.01
C THR A 309 -14.36 2.65 -18.09
N HIS A 310 -13.69 3.57 -17.42
CA HIS A 310 -14.06 4.96 -17.23
C HIS A 310 -12.90 5.87 -17.66
N GLN A 311 -13.24 6.99 -18.28
CA GLN A 311 -12.25 7.90 -18.86
C GLN A 311 -11.56 8.81 -17.82
N GLU A 312 -12.16 9.02 -16.64
CA GLU A 312 -11.70 10.00 -15.65
C GLU A 312 -11.02 9.35 -14.44
N ASP A 313 -11.23 9.89 -13.24
CA ASP A 313 -10.64 9.42 -12.00
C ASP A 313 -11.33 8.14 -11.51
N GLY A 314 -10.56 7.24 -10.88
CA GLY A 314 -11.09 6.08 -10.18
C GLY A 314 -11.68 5.01 -11.08
N THR A 315 -11.70 3.77 -10.64
CA THR A 315 -12.32 2.67 -11.38
C THR A 315 -13.68 2.37 -10.80
N VAL A 316 -14.71 2.40 -11.66
CA VAL A 316 -16.11 2.24 -11.24
C VAL A 316 -16.31 0.96 -10.44
N ILE A 317 -16.94 1.09 -9.27
CA ILE A 317 -17.42 -0.04 -8.50
C ILE A 317 -18.56 -0.72 -9.28
N THR A 318 -18.26 -1.92 -9.77
CA THR A 318 -19.24 -2.90 -10.23
C THR A 318 -18.89 -4.27 -9.65
N PRO A 319 -19.87 -5.18 -9.49
CA PRO A 319 -19.57 -6.55 -9.06
C PRO A 319 -18.50 -7.22 -9.94
N ASN A 320 -18.53 -6.99 -11.26
CA ASN A 320 -17.58 -7.55 -12.21
C ASN A 320 -16.16 -6.97 -12.07
N ASN A 321 -16.02 -5.65 -11.92
CA ASN A 321 -14.72 -5.01 -11.80
C ASN A 321 -14.04 -5.45 -10.50
N LEU A 322 -14.76 -5.40 -9.38
CA LEU A 322 -14.27 -5.85 -8.08
C LEU A 322 -13.91 -7.34 -8.08
N TYR A 323 -14.78 -8.19 -8.61
CA TYR A 323 -14.50 -9.63 -8.74
C TYR A 323 -13.22 -9.91 -9.54
N ARG A 324 -13.01 -9.21 -10.65
CA ARG A 324 -11.82 -9.38 -11.47
C ARG A 324 -10.57 -8.98 -10.75
N ILE A 325 -10.57 -7.81 -10.10
CA ILE A 325 -9.39 -7.35 -9.37
C ILE A 325 -9.08 -8.33 -8.23
N HIS A 326 -10.09 -8.71 -7.43
CA HIS A 326 -9.96 -9.66 -6.34
C HIS A 326 -9.31 -10.98 -6.78
N ARG A 327 -9.80 -11.57 -7.88
CA ARG A 327 -9.28 -12.85 -8.38
C ARG A 327 -7.83 -12.82 -8.81
N MET A 328 -7.27 -11.63 -9.05
CA MET A 328 -5.92 -11.46 -9.57
C MET A 328 -4.91 -11.07 -8.51
N LEU A 329 -5.35 -10.76 -7.29
CA LEU A 329 -4.45 -10.49 -6.18
C LEU A 329 -3.58 -11.71 -5.87
N GLU A 330 -2.33 -11.47 -5.51
CA GLU A 330 -1.54 -12.49 -4.83
C GLU A 330 -2.21 -12.88 -3.52
N LYS A 331 -2.08 -14.15 -3.14
CA LYS A 331 -2.76 -14.69 -1.93
C LYS A 331 -2.43 -13.94 -0.65
N SER A 332 -1.25 -13.31 -0.60
CA SER A 332 -0.75 -12.57 0.56
C SER A 332 -1.14 -11.09 0.55
N THR A 333 -1.64 -10.57 -0.57
CA THR A 333 -1.99 -9.15 -0.71
C THR A 333 -3.29 -8.86 0.01
N LEU A 334 -3.24 -7.89 0.92
CA LEU A 334 -4.43 -7.34 1.56
C LEU A 334 -5.17 -6.40 0.59
N TRP A 335 -6.49 -6.48 0.59
CA TRP A 335 -7.30 -5.66 -0.30
C TRP A 335 -8.35 -4.84 0.44
N GLN A 336 -8.34 -3.54 0.17
CA GLN A 336 -9.29 -2.61 0.72
C GLN A 336 -10.20 -2.02 -0.36
N VAL A 337 -11.52 -2.05 -0.11
CA VAL A 337 -12.53 -1.33 -0.90
C VAL A 337 -13.09 -0.18 -0.08
N ARG A 338 -12.90 1.06 -0.54
CA ARG A 338 -13.24 2.26 0.24
C ARG A 338 -14.74 2.54 0.26
N ALA A 339 -15.32 2.68 1.46
CA ALA A 339 -16.74 2.99 1.66
C ALA A 339 -16.99 4.31 2.44
N HIS A 340 -15.93 5.04 2.80
CA HIS A 340 -15.95 6.16 3.75
C HIS A 340 -16.63 7.46 3.32
N ARG A 341 -17.05 7.58 2.06
CA ARG A 341 -17.71 8.79 1.56
C ARG A 341 -18.83 8.41 0.61
N GLY A 342 -19.93 9.15 0.70
CA GLY A 342 -20.97 9.10 -0.31
C GLY A 342 -22.23 8.31 0.04
N LEU A 343 -23.13 8.30 -0.94
CA LEU A 343 -24.49 7.76 -0.82
C LEU A 343 -24.54 6.22 -0.88
N ASN A 344 -23.43 5.58 -1.21
CA ASN A 344 -23.30 4.13 -1.35
C ASN A 344 -22.49 3.48 -0.21
N THR A 345 -22.20 4.21 0.87
CA THR A 345 -21.34 3.72 1.97
C THR A 345 -21.77 2.35 2.49
N ALA A 346 -23.04 2.15 2.84
CA ALA A 346 -23.52 0.84 3.31
C ALA A 346 -23.46 -0.25 2.24
N GLU A 347 -23.89 0.05 1.00
CA GLU A 347 -23.91 -0.92 -0.09
C GLU A 347 -22.50 -1.37 -0.51
N THR A 348 -21.54 -0.44 -0.49
CA THR A 348 -20.14 -0.72 -0.81
C THR A 348 -19.57 -1.80 0.11
N VAL A 349 -19.84 -1.71 1.42
CA VAL A 349 -19.33 -2.68 2.40
C VAL A 349 -19.95 -4.05 2.19
N VAL A 350 -21.25 -4.13 1.87
CA VAL A 350 -21.91 -5.41 1.55
C VAL A 350 -21.26 -6.05 0.31
N LEU A 351 -21.11 -5.27 -0.76
CA LEU A 351 -20.53 -5.77 -2.00
C LEU A 351 -19.08 -6.23 -1.81
N ALA A 352 -18.26 -5.42 -1.13
CA ALA A 352 -16.88 -5.74 -0.82
C ALA A 352 -16.76 -7.02 0.03
N GLY A 353 -17.58 -7.13 1.08
CA GLY A 353 -17.59 -8.29 1.97
C GLY A 353 -18.01 -9.59 1.28
N LYS A 354 -19.03 -9.54 0.41
CA LYS A 354 -19.46 -10.72 -0.37
C LYS A 354 -18.41 -11.18 -1.38
N ILE A 355 -17.65 -10.26 -1.98
CA ILE A 355 -16.61 -10.59 -2.97
C ILE A 355 -15.35 -11.14 -2.29
N GLY A 356 -15.00 -10.62 -1.11
CA GLY A 356 -13.84 -11.07 -0.32
C GLY A 356 -12.78 -10.00 -0.09
N ALA A 357 -13.16 -8.72 0.01
CA ALA A 357 -12.24 -7.69 0.49
C ALA A 357 -11.81 -7.99 1.93
N ASP A 358 -10.54 -7.70 2.25
CA ASP A 358 -10.00 -7.91 3.60
C ASP A 358 -10.33 -6.73 4.51
N LEU A 359 -10.35 -5.52 3.95
CA LEU A 359 -10.61 -4.29 4.67
C LEU A 359 -11.62 -3.41 3.92
N THR A 360 -12.23 -2.49 4.66
CA THR A 360 -12.91 -1.34 4.07
C THR A 360 -12.39 -0.04 4.68
N LYS A 361 -13.06 1.08 4.44
CA LYS A 361 -12.73 2.41 4.98
C LYS A 361 -14.05 3.07 5.33
N ILE A 362 -14.22 3.59 6.54
CA ILE A 362 -15.48 4.24 6.98
C ILE A 362 -15.15 5.44 7.85
N ASN A 363 -15.67 6.62 7.52
CA ASN A 363 -15.64 7.77 8.43
C ASN A 363 -16.81 8.73 8.18
N ILE A 364 -17.58 9.00 9.25
CA ILE A 364 -18.69 9.95 9.23
C ILE A 364 -18.19 11.39 9.10
N CYS A 365 -17.29 11.83 9.97
CA CYS A 365 -16.87 13.23 10.06
C CYS A 365 -16.18 13.69 8.77
N TYR A 366 -15.21 12.93 8.26
CA TYR A 366 -14.56 13.23 6.98
C TYR A 366 -15.56 13.28 5.83
N GLY A 367 -16.40 12.26 5.69
CA GLY A 367 -17.33 12.17 4.56
C GLY A 367 -18.38 13.29 4.60
N SER A 368 -18.76 13.71 5.80
CA SER A 368 -19.75 14.76 6.01
C SER A 368 -19.21 16.17 5.88
N LEU A 369 -17.98 16.43 6.35
CA LEU A 369 -17.43 17.79 6.44
C LEU A 369 -16.50 18.16 5.28
N ALA A 370 -15.92 17.16 4.61
CA ALA A 370 -14.95 17.34 3.53
C ALA A 370 -15.37 16.68 2.20
N ALA A 371 -16.19 15.62 2.22
CA ALA A 371 -16.56 14.89 1.00
C ALA A 371 -17.97 15.20 0.46
N GLY A 372 -18.75 16.03 1.16
CA GLY A 372 -20.01 16.59 0.66
C GLY A 372 -21.27 15.74 0.89
N THR A 373 -21.20 14.66 1.66
CA THR A 373 -22.39 13.89 2.08
C THR A 373 -23.06 14.54 3.28
N ASP A 374 -24.38 14.57 3.31
CA ASP A 374 -25.12 15.14 4.44
C ASP A 374 -24.79 14.43 5.78
N PRO A 375 -24.57 15.15 6.90
CA PRO A 375 -24.30 14.58 8.23
C PRO A 375 -25.31 13.53 8.70
N ALA A 376 -26.62 13.80 8.61
CA ALA A 376 -27.63 12.84 9.03
C ALA A 376 -27.59 11.59 8.14
N ARG A 377 -27.51 11.78 6.82
CA ARG A 377 -27.40 10.68 5.85
C ARG A 377 -26.18 9.81 6.09
N LEU A 378 -24.99 10.39 6.21
CA LEU A 378 -23.77 9.59 6.35
C LEU A 378 -23.70 8.90 7.71
N THR A 379 -24.26 9.51 8.77
CA THR A 379 -24.33 8.88 10.08
C THR A 379 -25.12 7.57 10.02
N ILE A 380 -26.28 7.55 9.37
CA ILE A 380 -27.07 6.31 9.25
C ILE A 380 -26.42 5.30 8.30
N ASP A 381 -25.89 5.74 7.16
CA ASP A 381 -25.22 4.83 6.21
C ASP A 381 -23.98 4.18 6.84
N ALA A 382 -23.17 4.96 7.57
CA ALA A 382 -21.99 4.47 8.27
C ALA A 382 -22.36 3.52 9.42
N PHE A 383 -23.42 3.82 10.20
CA PHE A 383 -23.90 2.92 11.25
C PHE A 383 -24.19 1.51 10.71
N HIS A 384 -24.90 1.42 9.58
CA HIS A 384 -25.17 0.14 8.93
C HIS A 384 -23.91 -0.46 8.28
N ALA A 385 -23.07 0.37 7.64
CA ALA A 385 -21.80 -0.07 7.06
C ALA A 385 -20.89 -0.73 8.10
N ILE A 386 -20.80 -0.17 9.31
CA ILE A 386 -20.02 -0.73 10.42
C ILE A 386 -20.56 -2.11 10.84
N LYS A 387 -21.89 -2.27 10.91
CA LYS A 387 -22.50 -3.58 11.21
C LYS A 387 -22.19 -4.61 10.14
N TYR A 388 -22.17 -4.21 8.86
CA TYR A 388 -21.75 -5.09 7.77
C TYR A 388 -20.25 -5.40 7.84
N ALA A 389 -19.40 -4.42 8.16
CA ALA A 389 -17.96 -4.63 8.34
C ALA A 389 -17.68 -5.65 9.46
N ALA A 390 -18.42 -5.56 10.58
CA ALA A 390 -18.37 -6.56 11.66
C ALA A 390 -18.80 -7.95 11.16
N LYS A 391 -19.95 -8.04 10.46
CA LYS A 391 -20.49 -9.29 9.90
C LYS A 391 -19.49 -9.98 8.96
N TYR A 392 -18.85 -9.22 8.09
CA TYR A 392 -17.87 -9.72 7.11
C TYR A 392 -16.44 -9.81 7.67
N LYS A 393 -16.23 -9.47 8.95
CA LYS A 393 -14.91 -9.45 9.61
C LYS A 393 -13.89 -8.60 8.84
N MET A 394 -14.32 -7.46 8.31
CA MET A 394 -13.47 -6.49 7.63
C MET A 394 -13.09 -5.36 8.60
N PRO A 395 -11.85 -5.32 9.11
CA PRO A 395 -11.34 -4.13 9.76
C PRO A 395 -11.40 -2.93 8.80
N PHE A 396 -11.46 -1.72 9.35
CA PHE A 396 -11.50 -0.53 8.52
C PHE A 396 -10.75 0.64 9.12
N ASP A 397 -10.07 1.39 8.25
CA ASP A 397 -9.43 2.64 8.61
C ASP A 397 -10.45 3.79 8.73
N VAL A 398 -10.20 4.63 9.73
CA VAL A 398 -10.99 5.83 10.06
C VAL A 398 -10.13 7.05 9.77
N VAL A 399 -10.19 7.54 8.53
CA VAL A 399 -9.34 8.63 8.01
C VAL A 399 -9.68 9.99 8.59
N THR A 400 -8.70 10.82 8.89
CA THR A 400 -8.94 12.22 9.26
C THR A 400 -9.10 13.11 8.01
N ASN A 401 -9.43 14.39 8.22
CA ASN A 401 -9.60 15.41 7.17
C ASN A 401 -8.56 16.54 7.26
N GLU A 402 -7.45 16.29 7.98
CA GLU A 402 -6.41 17.28 8.25
C GLU A 402 -5.81 17.84 6.95
N GLU A 403 -5.78 17.07 5.87
CA GLU A 403 -5.14 17.41 4.61
C GLU A 403 -6.03 18.21 3.64
N LEU A 404 -7.35 17.97 3.68
CA LEU A 404 -8.30 18.61 2.76
C LEU A 404 -8.92 19.90 3.32
N THR A 405 -8.90 20.05 4.63
CA THR A 405 -9.52 21.16 5.35
C THR A 405 -8.53 21.77 6.32
N GLY A 406 -8.77 23.00 6.77
CA GLY A 406 -8.02 23.61 7.88
C GLY A 406 -8.50 23.13 9.25
N VAL A 407 -9.25 22.02 9.33
CA VAL A 407 -9.74 21.48 10.60
C VAL A 407 -8.56 21.04 11.46
N PRO A 408 -8.43 21.57 12.69
CA PRO A 408 -7.35 21.21 13.58
C PRO A 408 -7.28 19.71 13.89
N ALA A 409 -6.08 19.18 14.04
CA ALA A 409 -5.85 17.75 14.30
C ALA A 409 -6.66 17.23 15.49
N TYR A 410 -6.80 18.01 16.57
CA TYR A 410 -7.57 17.59 17.75
C TYR A 410 -9.08 17.44 17.47
N LYS A 411 -9.68 18.25 16.58
CA LYS A 411 -11.08 18.10 16.16
C LYS A 411 -11.26 16.88 15.25
N ALA A 412 -10.36 16.73 14.29
CA ALA A 412 -10.34 15.59 13.40
C ALA A 412 -10.18 14.27 14.19
N PHE A 413 -9.33 14.27 15.21
CA PHE A 413 -9.10 13.10 16.08
C PHE A 413 -10.30 12.81 16.98
N ALA A 414 -10.98 13.84 17.50
CA ALA A 414 -12.24 13.64 18.22
C ALA A 414 -13.27 12.91 17.33
N GLY A 415 -13.44 13.35 16.08
CA GLY A 415 -14.33 12.70 15.11
C GLY A 415 -13.92 11.26 14.78
N MET A 416 -12.62 11.02 14.58
CA MET A 416 -12.06 9.68 14.37
C MET A 416 -12.32 8.75 15.56
N LEU A 417 -12.09 9.24 16.79
CA LEU A 417 -12.29 8.46 18.02
C LEU A 417 -13.77 8.14 18.26
N ILE A 418 -14.70 9.04 17.93
CA ILE A 418 -16.15 8.77 18.00
C ILE A 418 -16.52 7.61 17.07
N VAL A 419 -16.05 7.64 15.82
CA VAL A 419 -16.33 6.57 14.84
C VAL A 419 -15.67 5.26 15.27
N ALA A 420 -14.45 5.31 15.80
CA ALA A 420 -13.75 4.12 16.31
C ALA A 420 -14.48 3.50 17.52
N ASP A 421 -14.91 4.30 18.49
CA ASP A 421 -15.67 3.81 19.64
C ASP A 421 -17.01 3.19 19.22
N LEU A 422 -17.70 3.83 18.27
CA LEU A 422 -18.94 3.31 17.69
C LEU A 422 -18.70 1.96 17.01
N ALA A 423 -17.58 1.82 16.29
CA ALA A 423 -17.18 0.59 15.65
C ALA A 423 -16.99 -0.56 16.63
N VAL A 424 -16.24 -0.33 17.71
CA VAL A 424 -15.97 -1.34 18.75
C VAL A 424 -17.29 -1.78 19.41
N ARG A 425 -18.18 -0.84 19.74
CA ARG A 425 -19.49 -1.15 20.33
C ARG A 425 -20.41 -1.93 19.41
N LEU A 426 -20.29 -1.74 18.10
CA LEU A 426 -21.01 -2.50 17.08
C LEU A 426 -20.31 -3.82 16.69
N GLY A 427 -19.22 -4.18 17.36
CA GLY A 427 -18.50 -5.44 17.16
C GLY A 427 -17.51 -5.44 15.99
N ALA A 428 -17.20 -4.28 15.42
CA ALA A 428 -16.21 -4.11 14.37
C ALA A 428 -14.81 -3.79 14.93
N LYS A 429 -13.80 -3.76 14.05
CA LYS A 429 -12.40 -3.50 14.40
C LYS A 429 -11.87 -2.27 13.64
N PRO A 430 -11.90 -1.06 14.22
CA PRO A 430 -11.42 0.15 13.57
C PRO A 430 -9.89 0.25 13.59
N ILE A 431 -9.32 0.97 12.64
CA ILE A 431 -7.91 1.34 12.57
C ILE A 431 -7.82 2.86 12.56
N LEU A 432 -7.07 3.44 13.49
CA LEU A 432 -6.91 4.89 13.57
C LEU A 432 -5.97 5.35 12.46
N GLN A 433 -6.42 6.29 11.63
CA GLN A 433 -5.66 6.72 10.46
C GLN A 433 -5.38 8.23 10.50
N PRO A 434 -4.46 8.67 11.38
CA PRO A 434 -3.98 10.05 11.36
C PRO A 434 -3.19 10.33 10.08
N LEU A 435 -3.04 11.58 9.70
CA LEU A 435 -2.25 11.93 8.52
C LEU A 435 -0.88 12.43 8.91
N PHE A 436 0.15 11.93 8.25
CA PHE A 436 1.44 12.63 8.20
C PHE A 436 1.35 13.57 7.02
N ALA A 437 1.02 14.83 7.29
CA ALA A 437 0.76 15.82 6.27
C ALA A 437 1.22 17.20 6.73
N PHE A 438 1.69 18.01 5.79
CA PHE A 438 1.83 19.45 5.98
C PHE A 438 0.48 20.10 5.72
N SER A 439 -0.46 19.90 6.65
CA SER A 439 -1.85 20.34 6.55
C SER A 439 -2.02 21.87 6.51
N PRO A 440 -3.15 22.39 6.02
CA PRO A 440 -3.44 23.83 6.08
C PRO A 440 -3.36 24.40 7.51
N GLU A 441 -3.72 23.62 8.54
CA GLU A 441 -3.54 24.02 9.95
C GLU A 441 -2.07 24.37 10.22
N VAL A 442 -1.16 23.42 10.01
CA VAL A 442 0.25 23.61 10.37
C VAL A 442 0.96 24.61 9.46
N MET A 443 0.47 24.82 8.23
CA MET A 443 0.93 25.91 7.36
C MET A 443 0.62 27.29 7.96
N VAL A 444 -0.52 27.42 8.66
CA VAL A 444 -0.95 28.68 9.26
C VAL A 444 -0.34 28.89 10.65
N SER A 445 -0.26 27.84 11.47
CA SER A 445 0.23 27.94 12.85
C SER A 445 1.71 27.61 13.05
N GLY A 446 2.43 27.17 12.01
CA GLY A 446 3.89 27.08 11.98
C GLY A 446 4.50 25.89 12.75
N GLN A 447 3.71 24.90 13.18
CA GLN A 447 4.22 23.74 13.94
C GLN A 447 5.22 22.89 13.15
N MET A 448 5.27 23.03 11.83
CA MET A 448 6.15 22.25 10.96
C MET A 448 7.18 23.10 10.20
N ASP A 449 7.38 24.37 10.60
CA ASP A 449 8.37 25.28 9.98
C ASP A 449 9.81 24.81 10.18
N ASP A 450 10.08 24.19 11.33
CA ASP A 450 11.41 23.68 11.67
C ASP A 450 11.64 22.27 11.10
N ASN A 451 10.70 21.35 11.34
CA ASN A 451 10.81 19.96 10.92
C ASN A 451 9.45 19.26 10.77
N TYR A 452 9.40 18.19 9.98
CA TYR A 452 8.22 17.35 9.78
C TYR A 452 8.08 16.21 10.81
N ILE A 453 8.95 16.14 11.81
CA ILE A 453 9.04 15.02 12.77
C ILE A 453 8.09 15.27 13.95
N ASP A 454 8.23 16.40 14.61
CA ASP A 454 7.70 16.62 15.95
C ASP A 454 6.17 16.61 16.00
N PHE A 455 5.50 17.32 15.10
CA PHE A 455 4.04 17.37 15.08
C PHE A 455 3.42 16.03 14.64
N ASN A 456 4.05 15.32 13.70
CA ASN A 456 3.63 13.97 13.31
C ASN A 456 3.84 12.94 14.42
N ALA A 457 4.93 13.04 15.18
CA ALA A 457 5.16 12.21 16.37
C ALA A 457 4.13 12.52 17.47
N ALA A 458 3.84 13.80 17.72
CA ALA A 458 2.84 14.25 18.68
C ALA A 458 1.47 13.60 18.44
N LYS A 459 1.05 13.52 17.17
CA LYS A 459 -0.18 12.84 16.75
C LYS A 459 -0.23 11.37 17.16
N ILE A 460 0.85 10.63 16.90
CA ILE A 460 0.94 9.21 17.28
C ILE A 460 0.93 9.05 18.80
N TYR A 461 1.68 9.90 19.52
CA TYR A 461 1.73 9.87 20.98
C TYR A 461 0.37 10.18 21.60
N ALA A 462 -0.36 11.17 21.07
CA ALA A 462 -1.70 11.52 21.53
C ALA A 462 -2.66 10.34 21.43
N LEU A 463 -2.77 9.72 20.24
CA LEU A 463 -3.68 8.57 20.04
C LEU A 463 -3.33 7.39 20.96
N ARG A 464 -2.04 7.06 21.08
CA ARG A 464 -1.59 5.96 21.96
C ARG A 464 -1.79 6.22 23.44
N SER A 465 -1.83 7.49 23.85
CA SER A 465 -2.13 7.88 25.22
C SER A 465 -3.62 7.74 25.56
N ILE A 466 -4.49 7.68 24.53
CA ILE A 466 -5.94 7.61 24.68
C ILE A 466 -6.43 6.17 24.62
N VAL A 467 -6.09 5.42 23.58
CA VAL A 467 -6.66 4.08 23.31
C VAL A 467 -5.62 3.12 22.75
N ASP A 468 -5.75 1.85 23.13
CA ASP A 468 -4.98 0.73 22.58
C ASP A 468 -5.58 0.24 21.24
N ALA A 469 -5.23 0.91 20.14
CA ALA A 469 -5.74 0.62 18.81
C ALA A 469 -4.62 0.62 17.75
N PRO A 470 -4.78 -0.11 16.63
CA PRO A 470 -3.83 -0.06 15.54
C PRO A 470 -3.81 1.34 14.91
N ILE A 471 -2.63 1.79 14.52
CA ILE A 471 -2.42 3.10 13.89
C ILE A 471 -1.84 2.90 12.50
N TRP A 472 -2.52 3.46 11.52
CA TRP A 472 -2.13 3.44 10.12
C TRP A 472 -1.99 4.88 9.60
N PRO A 473 -0.82 5.51 9.59
CA PRO A 473 -0.72 6.83 8.98
C PRO A 473 -0.83 6.75 7.46
N GLY A 474 -1.74 7.54 6.86
CA GLY A 474 -1.65 7.82 5.43
C GLY A 474 -2.96 8.00 4.67
N ALA A 475 -2.94 9.02 3.83
CA ALA A 475 -3.77 9.22 2.65
C ALA A 475 -3.04 10.17 1.67
N PRO A 476 -2.06 9.72 0.87
CA PRO A 476 -0.81 8.99 1.21
C PRO A 476 0.03 9.63 2.34
N ILE A 477 1.10 8.95 2.79
CA ILE A 477 2.01 9.45 3.83
C ILE A 477 2.88 10.60 3.31
N GLY A 478 3.10 11.61 4.15
CA GLY A 478 3.86 12.81 3.80
C GLY A 478 3.09 13.78 2.92
N PHE A 479 1.76 13.69 2.84
CA PHE A 479 0.95 14.52 1.96
C PHE A 479 1.25 16.03 2.10
N LEU A 480 1.25 16.76 0.98
CA LEU A 480 1.62 18.18 0.88
C LEU A 480 3.07 18.52 1.28
N THR A 481 3.93 17.52 1.47
CA THR A 481 5.39 17.73 1.61
C THR A 481 6.15 17.42 0.32
N GLN A 482 5.47 16.78 -0.64
CA GLN A 482 6.01 16.47 -1.95
C GLN A 482 5.91 17.65 -2.90
N THR A 483 6.79 17.66 -3.89
CA THR A 483 6.82 18.62 -5.00
C THR A 483 6.68 17.88 -6.33
N GLU A 484 6.62 18.63 -7.43
CA GLU A 484 6.55 18.03 -8.78
C GLU A 484 7.82 17.25 -9.16
N ASP A 485 8.93 17.50 -8.45
CA ASP A 485 10.18 16.79 -8.65
C ASP A 485 10.08 15.35 -8.16
N ARG A 486 10.25 14.40 -9.09
CA ARG A 486 10.12 12.96 -8.85
C ARG A 486 11.06 12.46 -7.75
N VAL A 487 12.30 12.96 -7.72
CA VAL A 487 13.31 12.51 -6.75
C VAL A 487 12.95 13.01 -5.36
N GLN A 488 12.63 14.29 -5.21
CA GLN A 488 12.20 14.89 -3.95
C GLN A 488 10.92 14.23 -3.44
N SER A 489 9.95 13.96 -4.31
CA SER A 489 8.67 13.34 -3.95
C SER A 489 8.84 11.91 -3.41
N SER A 490 9.63 11.08 -4.10
CA SER A 490 9.99 9.73 -3.62
C SER A 490 10.79 9.79 -2.31
N LEU A 491 11.76 10.71 -2.20
CA LEU A 491 12.55 10.88 -0.99
C LEU A 491 11.68 11.32 0.20
N SER A 492 10.78 12.28 0.00
CA SER A 492 9.90 12.76 1.07
C SER A 492 9.00 11.64 1.59
N THR A 493 8.43 10.85 0.68
CA THR A 493 7.61 9.68 1.05
C THR A 493 8.43 8.65 1.83
N ALA A 494 9.67 8.38 1.41
CA ALA A 494 10.58 7.49 2.11
C ALA A 494 10.96 7.99 3.52
N LEU A 495 11.21 9.29 3.69
CA LEU A 495 11.52 9.89 5.00
C LEU A 495 10.32 9.85 5.96
N HIS A 496 9.11 10.04 5.46
CA HIS A 496 7.90 9.88 6.28
C HIS A 496 7.66 8.41 6.65
N ALA A 497 7.93 7.47 5.73
CA ALA A 497 7.89 6.03 6.02
C ALA A 497 8.94 5.65 7.09
N LEU A 498 10.15 6.22 7.02
CA LEU A 498 11.21 6.09 8.03
C LEU A 498 10.71 6.54 9.42
N LEU A 499 10.06 7.70 9.48
CA LEU A 499 9.47 8.23 10.71
C LEU A 499 8.35 7.32 11.25
N ALA A 500 7.45 6.86 10.39
CA ALA A 500 6.40 5.92 10.76
C ALA A 500 6.96 4.62 11.36
N THR A 501 8.00 4.05 10.75
CA THR A 501 8.72 2.87 11.26
C THR A 501 9.43 3.14 12.59
N SER A 502 9.99 4.33 12.76
CA SER A 502 10.57 4.75 14.04
C SER A 502 9.52 4.85 15.14
N LEU A 503 8.35 5.39 14.81
CA LEU A 503 7.22 5.51 15.72
C LEU A 503 6.51 4.17 15.93
N GLY A 504 6.86 3.11 15.19
CA GLY A 504 6.31 1.76 15.38
C GLY A 504 4.83 1.64 15.05
N VAL A 505 4.36 2.36 14.02
CA VAL A 505 2.98 2.24 13.53
C VAL A 505 2.77 0.92 12.77
N ASP A 506 1.52 0.50 12.58
CA ASP A 506 1.19 -0.83 12.07
C ASP A 506 1.15 -0.90 10.54
N ALA A 507 0.67 0.16 9.91
CA ALA A 507 0.54 0.24 8.46
C ALA A 507 0.82 1.66 7.96
N ILE A 508 1.22 1.80 6.70
CA ILE A 508 1.31 3.09 6.02
C ILE A 508 0.72 2.98 4.62
N SER A 509 0.08 4.06 4.15
CA SER A 509 -0.27 4.19 2.73
C SER A 509 0.71 5.12 2.05
N ILE A 510 1.24 4.72 0.91
CA ILE A 510 2.13 5.56 0.10
C ILE A 510 1.48 5.85 -1.26
N ALA A 511 1.94 6.92 -1.89
CA ALA A 511 1.60 7.27 -3.27
C ALA A 511 2.82 7.09 -4.16
N SER A 512 2.62 7.00 -5.47
CA SER A 512 3.73 7.18 -6.41
C SER A 512 4.17 8.65 -6.45
N ALA A 513 5.40 8.90 -6.90
CA ALA A 513 5.95 10.26 -6.90
C ALA A 513 5.12 11.26 -7.72
N ASP A 514 4.48 10.82 -8.80
CA ASP A 514 3.59 11.60 -9.68
C ASP A 514 2.17 11.78 -9.10
N GLU A 515 1.72 10.84 -8.26
CA GLU A 515 0.44 10.90 -7.54
C GLU A 515 0.51 11.85 -6.35
N ALA A 516 1.65 11.87 -5.64
CA ALA A 516 1.78 12.53 -4.35
C ALA A 516 1.59 14.05 -4.39
N TYR A 517 1.81 14.70 -5.53
CA TYR A 517 1.54 16.13 -5.75
C TYR A 517 0.38 16.39 -6.73
N SER A 518 -0.41 15.36 -7.07
CA SER A 518 -1.52 15.43 -8.06
C SER A 518 -1.09 15.78 -9.49
N GLY A 519 0.09 15.30 -9.92
CA GLY A 519 0.74 15.68 -11.18
C GLY A 519 0.22 15.02 -12.46
N GLY A 520 -0.73 14.09 -12.38
CA GLY A 520 -1.29 13.41 -13.55
C GLY A 520 -1.45 11.90 -13.37
N PRO A 521 -1.44 11.11 -14.46
CA PRO A 521 -1.67 9.68 -14.40
C PRO A 521 -0.54 8.96 -13.66
N ILE A 522 -0.90 8.03 -12.79
CA ILE A 522 0.06 7.21 -12.05
C ILE A 522 0.87 6.37 -13.03
N SER A 523 2.19 6.53 -13.03
CA SER A 523 3.08 5.71 -13.84
C SER A 523 3.74 4.60 -13.02
N ILE A 524 3.97 3.44 -13.64
CA ILE A 524 4.67 2.32 -12.99
C ILE A 524 6.08 2.73 -12.54
N PRO A 525 6.91 3.43 -13.36
CA PRO A 525 8.24 3.85 -12.92
C PRO A 525 8.24 4.75 -11.68
N SER A 526 7.33 5.73 -11.57
CA SER A 526 7.23 6.60 -10.38
C SER A 526 6.81 5.82 -9.12
N LYS A 527 5.96 4.81 -9.29
CA LYS A 527 5.55 3.91 -8.21
C LYS A 527 6.73 3.05 -7.72
N ILE A 528 7.50 2.48 -8.66
CA ILE A 528 8.69 1.68 -8.34
C ILE A 528 9.72 2.51 -7.60
N ASP A 529 10.01 3.74 -8.05
CA ASP A 529 10.99 4.61 -7.39
C ASP A 529 10.61 4.87 -5.92
N THR A 530 9.34 5.11 -5.67
CA THR A 530 8.85 5.39 -4.32
C THR A 530 8.91 4.14 -3.44
N LEU A 531 8.51 2.98 -3.96
CA LEU A 531 8.64 1.69 -3.25
C LEU A 531 10.11 1.39 -2.91
N ARG A 532 11.03 1.61 -3.84
CA ARG A 532 12.47 1.43 -3.61
C ARG A 532 13.04 2.42 -2.60
N GLY A 533 12.58 3.67 -2.63
CA GLY A 533 12.93 4.67 -1.61
C GLY A 533 12.49 4.21 -0.21
N VAL A 534 11.27 3.70 -0.09
CA VAL A 534 10.75 3.15 1.17
C VAL A 534 11.54 1.92 1.61
N GLU A 535 11.82 0.97 0.72
CA GLU A 535 12.65 -0.22 1.00
C GLU A 535 14.02 0.17 1.58
N GLU A 536 14.72 1.09 0.91
CA GLU A 536 16.04 1.56 1.36
C GLU A 536 15.94 2.31 2.69
N SER A 537 14.88 3.09 2.91
CA SER A 537 14.66 3.78 4.20
C SER A 537 14.52 2.78 5.36
N PHE A 538 13.79 1.68 5.16
CA PHE A 538 13.62 0.65 6.19
C PHE A 538 14.93 -0.08 6.49
N ARG A 539 15.75 -0.31 5.47
CA ARG A 539 17.11 -0.85 5.63
C ARG A 539 18.02 0.14 6.37
N PHE A 540 18.00 1.41 5.97
CA PHE A 540 18.83 2.47 6.53
C PHE A 540 18.59 2.65 8.03
N LEU A 541 17.33 2.59 8.49
CA LEU A 541 17.02 2.67 9.92
C LEU A 541 17.39 1.40 10.68
N GLY A 542 17.10 0.22 10.11
CA GLY A 542 17.22 -1.06 10.80
C GLY A 542 16.45 -1.06 12.13
N LEU A 543 17.19 -1.19 13.24
CA LEU A 543 16.65 -1.14 14.61
C LEU A 543 16.79 0.24 15.28
N ALA A 544 17.43 1.21 14.62
CA ALA A 544 17.55 2.56 15.15
C ALA A 544 16.18 3.27 15.22
N GLY A 545 16.19 4.47 15.79
CA GLY A 545 15.02 5.33 15.92
C GLY A 545 15.37 6.80 15.68
N ILE A 546 14.35 7.56 15.33
CA ILE A 546 14.31 9.01 15.28
C ILE A 546 13.79 9.47 16.64
N LYS A 547 14.54 10.35 17.30
CA LYS A 547 14.14 10.96 18.57
C LYS A 547 13.54 12.35 18.29
N PRO A 548 12.21 12.54 18.46
CA PRO A 548 11.61 13.87 18.38
C PRO A 548 12.15 14.81 19.46
N THR A 549 11.97 16.12 19.25
CA THR A 549 12.29 17.15 20.24
C THR A 549 11.22 17.22 21.33
N GLU A 550 11.43 18.07 22.34
CA GLU A 550 10.46 18.30 23.42
C GLU A 550 9.13 18.88 22.91
N LYS A 551 9.12 19.54 21.74
CA LYS A 551 7.89 20.07 21.13
C LYS A 551 6.84 18.98 20.87
N ALA A 552 7.28 17.76 20.52
CA ALA A 552 6.37 16.65 20.28
C ALA A 552 5.53 16.29 21.51
N GLN A 553 6.11 16.40 22.72
CA GLN A 553 5.39 16.14 23.98
C GLN A 553 4.42 17.28 24.30
N ILE A 554 4.85 18.53 24.15
CA ILE A 554 4.01 19.71 24.36
C ILE A 554 2.77 19.67 23.47
N TRP A 555 2.95 19.40 22.17
CA TRP A 555 1.82 19.31 21.25
C TRP A 555 0.95 18.08 21.49
N GLN A 556 1.53 16.97 21.95
CA GLN A 556 0.73 15.81 22.35
C GLN A 556 -0.21 16.15 23.51
N GLU A 557 0.26 16.84 24.55
CA GLU A 557 -0.58 17.26 25.67
C GLU A 557 -1.69 18.20 25.22
N GLN A 558 -1.34 19.22 24.43
CA GLN A 558 -2.31 20.17 23.86
C GLN A 558 -3.38 19.46 23.03
N MET A 559 -2.98 18.47 22.22
CA MET A 559 -3.88 17.71 21.37
C MET A 559 -4.86 16.86 22.18
N VAL A 560 -4.40 16.19 23.25
CA VAL A 560 -5.26 15.41 24.14
C VAL A 560 -6.28 16.30 24.84
N ILE A 561 -5.86 17.47 25.34
CA ILE A 561 -6.76 18.46 25.95
C ILE A 561 -7.78 18.97 24.93
N GLY A 562 -7.34 19.29 23.71
CA GLY A 562 -8.23 19.72 22.63
C GLY A 562 -9.29 18.68 22.29
N ILE A 563 -8.90 17.40 22.16
CA ILE A 563 -9.82 16.28 21.92
C ILE A 563 -10.85 16.20 23.05
N GLU A 564 -10.41 16.21 24.31
CA GLU A 564 -11.30 16.12 25.46
C GLU A 564 -12.33 17.25 25.49
N ASN A 565 -11.92 18.48 25.18
CA ASN A 565 -12.81 19.64 25.15
C ASN A 565 -13.87 19.50 24.05
N VAL A 566 -13.48 19.08 22.84
CA VAL A 566 -14.41 18.85 21.72
C VAL A 566 -15.42 17.76 22.08
N LEU A 567 -14.95 16.64 22.63
CA LEU A 567 -15.83 15.55 23.06
C LEU A 567 -16.77 15.98 24.19
N SER A 568 -16.32 16.82 25.12
CA SER A 568 -17.16 17.36 26.19
C SER A 568 -18.30 18.21 25.63
N GLN A 569 -18.01 19.08 24.66
CA GLN A 569 -19.03 19.91 24.00
C GLN A 569 -20.10 19.06 23.30
N ILE A 570 -19.70 18.04 22.53
CA ILE A 570 -20.63 17.14 21.84
C ILE A 570 -21.47 16.35 22.86
N ALA A 571 -20.82 15.84 23.91
CA ALA A 571 -21.47 15.08 24.95
C ALA A 571 -22.48 15.92 25.75
N GLU A 572 -22.22 17.21 25.96
CA GLU A 572 -23.15 18.18 26.58
C GLU A 572 -24.32 18.53 25.65
N GLN A 573 -24.04 18.74 24.36
CA GLN A 573 -25.05 19.01 23.35
C GLN A 573 -26.06 17.87 23.21
N GLY A 574 -25.61 16.62 23.35
CA GLY A 574 -26.49 15.45 23.35
C GLY A 574 -26.98 15.01 21.98
N ASP A 575 -26.48 15.65 20.91
CA ASP A 575 -26.82 15.37 19.53
C ASP A 575 -25.57 15.44 18.64
N PHE A 576 -25.04 14.26 18.29
CA PHE A 576 -23.86 14.13 17.45
C PHE A 576 -24.08 14.69 16.02
N VAL A 577 -25.25 14.47 15.44
CA VAL A 577 -25.54 14.92 14.07
C VAL A 577 -25.65 16.43 14.04
N GLN A 578 -26.34 17.03 15.02
CA GLN A 578 -26.41 18.48 15.15
C GLN A 578 -25.03 19.10 15.42
N SER A 579 -24.16 18.43 16.19
CA SER A 579 -22.78 18.90 16.44
C SER A 579 -21.94 19.00 15.16
N LEU A 580 -22.19 18.15 14.15
CA LEU A 580 -21.57 18.27 12.82
C LEU A 580 -22.09 19.49 12.06
N TYR A 581 -23.39 19.77 12.11
CA TYR A 581 -23.96 20.97 11.48
C TYR A 581 -23.50 22.27 12.14
N ASP A 582 -23.35 22.27 13.46
CA ASP A 582 -22.96 23.43 14.26
C ASP A 582 -21.44 23.72 14.19
N GLY A 583 -20.67 22.81 13.59
CA GLY A 583 -19.24 23.00 13.33
C GLY A 583 -18.32 22.69 14.51
N VAL A 584 -18.80 21.91 15.49
CA VAL A 584 -18.00 21.50 16.67
C VAL A 584 -16.79 20.66 16.26
N LEU A 585 -16.99 19.76 15.29
CA LEU A 585 -15.97 18.88 14.72
C LEU A 585 -15.23 19.49 13.50
N GLY A 586 -15.60 20.72 13.12
CA GLY A 586 -15.02 21.43 11.99
C GLY A 586 -15.95 22.56 11.55
N SER A 587 -15.46 23.80 11.66
CA SER A 587 -16.20 25.02 11.37
C SER A 587 -15.98 25.51 9.93
N LYS A 588 -16.81 26.45 9.50
CA LYS A 588 -16.68 27.08 8.17
C LYS A 588 -15.39 27.87 8.05
N GLU A 589 -14.96 28.49 9.15
CA GLU A 589 -13.71 29.23 9.28
C GLU A 589 -12.49 28.31 9.10
N GLU A 590 -12.63 27.05 9.49
CA GLU A 590 -11.64 25.98 9.28
C GLU A 590 -11.79 25.30 7.91
N GLY A 591 -12.67 25.80 7.03
CA GLY A 591 -12.91 25.23 5.70
C GLY A 591 -13.71 23.93 5.68
N ALA A 592 -14.36 23.56 6.80
CA ALA A 592 -15.26 22.42 6.87
C ALA A 592 -16.70 22.85 6.62
N PHE A 593 -17.38 22.14 5.72
CA PHE A 593 -18.77 22.43 5.34
C PHE A 593 -19.61 21.17 5.41
N PRO A 594 -20.70 21.17 6.19
CA PRO A 594 -21.67 20.08 6.14
C PRO A 594 -22.13 19.83 4.71
N GLY A 595 -21.98 18.59 4.29
CA GLY A 595 -22.38 18.13 2.97
C GLY A 595 -23.88 18.22 2.73
N ARG A 596 -24.26 18.06 1.48
CA ARG A 596 -25.67 18.20 1.03
C ARG A 596 -26.18 17.00 0.25
N ALA A 597 -25.28 16.14 -0.21
CA ALA A 597 -25.70 14.94 -0.94
C ALA A 597 -26.49 14.03 0.02
N GLY A 598 -27.72 13.67 -0.37
CA GLY A 598 -28.61 12.88 0.47
C GLY A 598 -29.31 13.67 1.59
N TYR A 599 -29.28 15.00 1.56
CA TYR A 599 -30.03 15.83 2.50
C TYR A 599 -31.53 15.47 2.50
N ASN A 600 -32.13 15.39 3.70
CA ASN A 600 -33.54 15.00 3.91
C ASN A 600 -33.93 13.62 3.33
N THR A 601 -32.96 12.71 3.15
CA THR A 601 -33.26 11.33 2.69
C THR A 601 -33.37 10.31 3.83
N VAL A 602 -33.00 10.67 5.06
CA VAL A 602 -33.17 9.82 6.24
C VAL A 602 -34.64 9.76 6.63
N ARG A 603 -35.14 8.57 6.95
CA ARG A 603 -36.54 8.31 7.31
C ARG A 603 -36.62 7.39 8.52
N GLU A 604 -37.74 7.43 9.24
CA GLU A 604 -38.04 6.44 10.27
C GLU A 604 -38.40 5.10 9.61
N GLU A 605 -37.92 3.99 10.17
CA GLU A 605 -38.18 2.62 9.72
C GLU A 605 -39.43 2.00 10.38
#